data_AF-A0A1H3NFH6-F1
#
_entry.id   AF-A0A1H3NFH6-F1
#
_cell.length_a   1.000
_cell.length_b   1.000
_cell.length_c   1.000
_cell.angle_alpha   90.00
_cell.angle_beta   90.00
_cell.angle_gamma   90.00
#
_symmetry.space_group_name_H-M   'P 1'
#
loop_
_entity.id
_entity.type
_entity.pdbx_description
1 polymer ?
#
loop_
_entity_poly.entity_id
_entity_poly.type
_entity_poly.pdbx_seq_one_letter_code
_entity_poly.pdbx_strand_id
1 'polypeptide(L)' 'MGVVFPERAASVTTTDGDIVILRICDLCGAAVVEADGTDLAFHKRWHQLTGSGNWVDPATGRLHGPGNPSFPGGMSD' A
#
# COMPACT_ATOMS: atom_id res chain seq x y z
N MET A 1 -6.09 17.39 -11.56
CA MET A 1 -5.56 17.55 -10.20
C MET A 1 -4.92 16.24 -9.80
N GLY A 2 -3.61 16.22 -9.54
CA GLY A 2 -2.91 15.04 -9.06
C GLY A 2 -2.87 15.06 -7.54
N VAL A 3 -3.21 13.94 -6.89
CA VAL A 3 -2.99 13.77 -5.45
C VAL A 3 -1.49 13.53 -5.26
N VAL A 4 -0.82 14.41 -4.53
CA VAL A 4 0.58 14.22 -4.14
C VAL A 4 0.59 13.40 -2.86
N PHE A 5 1.02 12.15 -2.96
CA PHE A 5 1.16 11.29 -1.79
C PHE A 5 2.45 11.64 -1.04
N PRO A 6 2.42 11.73 0.30
CA PRO A 6 3.62 11.95 1.08
C PRO A 6 4.57 10.74 0.94
N GLU A 7 5.86 11.00 0.77
CA GLU A 7 6.91 9.95 0.66
C GLU A 7 7.08 9.15 1.96
N ARG A 8 6.56 9.67 3.08
CA ARG A 8 6.67 9.12 4.42
C ARG A 8 5.28 9.00 5.05
N ALA A 9 5.23 8.40 6.24
CA ALA A 9 4.00 8.31 7.00
C ALA A 9 3.42 9.71 7.30
N ALA A 10 2.09 9.83 7.27
CA ALA A 10 1.36 11.02 7.69
C ALA A 10 0.67 10.73 9.02
N SER A 11 0.68 11.68 9.94
CA SER A 11 -0.09 11.59 11.20
C SER A 11 -1.39 12.37 11.06
N VAL A 12 -2.50 11.79 11.50
CA VAL A 12 -3.79 12.47 11.61
C VAL A 12 -4.19 12.49 13.08
N THR A 13 -4.56 13.66 13.58
CA THR A 13 -5.11 13.82 14.92
C THR A 13 -6.64 13.80 14.83
N THR A 14 -7.29 12.91 15.58
CA THR A 14 -8.75 12.85 15.67
C THR A 14 -9.28 14.03 16.46
N THR A 15 -10.58 14.30 16.37
CA THR A 15 -11.24 15.32 17.18
C THR A 15 -11.13 15.04 18.68
N ASP A 16 -10.93 13.78 19.05
CA ASP A 16 -10.84 13.31 20.42
C ASP A 16 -9.39 13.37 20.95
N GLY A 17 -8.43 13.76 20.10
CA GLY A 17 -7.02 13.94 20.44
C GLY A 17 -6.13 12.74 20.16
N ASP A 18 -6.67 11.63 19.65
CA ASP A 18 -5.87 10.46 19.27
C ASP A 18 -5.03 10.75 18.04
N ILE A 19 -3.84 10.15 17.96
CA ILE A 19 -2.98 10.23 16.78
C ILE A 19 -3.00 8.89 16.07
N VAL A 20 -3.43 8.89 14.81
CA VAL A 20 -3.31 7.73 13.93
C VAL A 20 -2.24 7.97 12.88
N ILE A 21 -1.49 6.91 12.55
CA ILE A 21 -0.44 6.97 11.53
C ILE A 21 -0.99 6.36 10.24
N LEU A 22 -0.90 7.10 9.15
CA LEU A 22 -1.22 6.65 7.80
C LEU A 22 0.07 6.34 7.05
N ARG A 23 0.12 5.17 6.41
CA ARG A 23 1.19 4.79 5.48
C ARG A 23 0.64 4.50 4.11
N ILE A 24 1.43 4.74 3.08
CA ILE A 24 1.08 4.36 1.72
C ILE A 24 1.63 2.97 1.44
N CYS A 25 0.77 2.08 0.95
CA CYS A 25 1.18 0.81 0.39
C CYS A 25 1.80 1.05 -0.99
N ASP A 26 3.11 0.87 -1.10
CA ASP A 26 3.87 0.91 -2.35
C ASP A 26 3.42 -0.14 -3.39
N LEU A 27 2.72 -1.18 -2.94
CA LEU A 27 2.20 -2.22 -3.82
C LEU A 27 0.88 -1.89 -4.48
N CYS A 28 0.00 -1.06 -3.91
CA CYS A 28 -1.37 -0.80 -4.41
C CYS A 28 -1.78 0.69 -4.41
N GLY A 29 -0.96 1.56 -3.84
CA GLY A 29 -1.25 2.99 -3.68
C GLY A 29 -2.24 3.32 -2.55
N ALA A 30 -2.79 2.34 -1.84
CA ALA A 30 -3.74 2.58 -0.76
C ALA A 30 -3.08 3.21 0.48
N ALA A 31 -3.79 4.13 1.13
CA ALA A 31 -3.45 4.58 2.48
C ALA A 31 -3.93 3.55 3.50
N VAL A 32 -3.02 3.09 4.36
CA VAL A 32 -3.25 2.11 5.42
C VAL A 32 -3.08 2.81 6.76
N VAL A 33 -4.08 2.67 7.64
CA VAL A 33 -4.03 3.16 9.02
C VAL A 33 -3.29 2.16 9.89
N GLU A 34 -2.33 2.61 10.70
CA GLU A 34 -1.77 1.83 11.81
C GLU A 34 -2.74 1.87 12.99
N ALA A 35 -3.27 0.70 13.36
CA ALA A 35 -4.18 0.52 14.50
C ALA A 35 -3.99 -0.87 15.11
N ASP A 36 -4.66 -1.14 16.23
CA ASP A 36 -4.60 -2.47 16.83
C ASP A 36 -5.12 -3.53 15.86
N GLY A 37 -4.33 -4.59 15.65
CA GLY A 37 -4.63 -5.67 14.71
C GLY A 37 -4.48 -5.35 13.22
N THR A 38 -4.12 -4.13 12.82
CA THR A 38 -3.89 -3.79 11.40
C THR A 38 -2.74 -2.80 11.21
N ASP A 39 -1.84 -3.11 10.28
CA ASP A 39 -0.73 -2.25 9.89
C ASP A 39 -0.36 -2.49 8.42
N LEU A 40 0.65 -1.74 7.94
CA LEU A 40 1.15 -1.91 6.58
C LEU A 40 1.67 -3.33 6.32
N ALA A 41 2.26 -3.99 7.31
CA ALA A 41 2.79 -5.34 7.15
C ALA A 41 1.67 -6.37 6.97
N PHE A 42 0.60 -6.26 7.75
CA PHE A 42 -0.63 -7.04 7.63
C PHE A 42 -1.26 -6.82 6.25
N HIS A 43 -1.38 -5.57 5.80
CA HIS A 43 -1.93 -5.24 4.49
C HIS A 43 -1.10 -5.87 3.34
N LYS A 44 0.24 -5.82 3.44
CA LYS A 44 1.13 -6.49 2.46
C LYS A 44 0.97 -8.02 2.47
N ARG A 45 0.78 -8.64 3.65
CA ARG A 45 0.47 -10.07 3.76
C ARG A 45 -0.87 -10.42 3.11
N TRP A 46 -1.89 -9.57 3.28
CA TRP A 46 -3.19 -9.75 2.62
C TRP A 46 -3.06 -9.76 1.09
N HIS A 47 -2.23 -8.89 0.51
CA HIS A 47 -1.93 -8.92 -0.92
C HIS A 47 -1.29 -10.23 -1.37
N GLN A 48 -0.33 -10.75 -0.59
CA GLN A 48 0.32 -12.03 -0.90
C GLN A 48 -0.68 -13.19 -0.89
N LEU A 49 -1.57 -13.22 0.12
CA LEU A 49 -2.55 -14.30 0.27
C LEU A 49 -3.67 -14.26 -0.77
N THR A 50 -4.05 -13.07 -1.24
CA THR A 50 -5.21 -12.89 -2.12
C THR A 50 -4.84 -12.61 -3.58
N GLY A 51 -3.56 -12.36 -3.89
CA GLY A 51 -3.12 -11.96 -5.23
C GLY A 51 -3.53 -10.54 -5.63
N SER A 52 -4.15 -9.78 -4.71
CA SER A 52 -4.63 -8.40 -4.93
C SER A 52 -3.51 -7.37 -5.04
N GLY A 53 -2.25 -7.77 -4.88
CA GLY A 53 -1.09 -6.93 -5.17
C GLY A 53 -0.89 -6.66 -6.67
N ASN A 54 -1.64 -7.33 -7.53
CA ASN A 54 -1.67 -7.08 -8.97
C ASN A 54 -2.65 -5.95 -9.29
N TRP A 55 -2.16 -4.72 -9.44
CA TRP A 55 -2.99 -3.59 -9.89
C TRP A 55 -2.28 -2.82 -11.01
N VAL A 56 -3.07 -2.14 -11.84
CA VAL A 56 -2.58 -1.30 -12.93
C VAL A 56 -2.72 0.15 -12.49
N ASP A 57 -1.62 0.89 -12.50
CA ASP A 57 -1.64 2.33 -12.32
C ASP A 57 -2.42 2.99 -13.47
N PRO A 58 -3.57 3.65 -13.20
CA PRO A 58 -4.39 4.23 -14.25
C PRO A 58 -3.74 5.44 -14.93
N ALA A 59 -2.78 6.11 -14.28
CA ALA A 59 -2.07 7.25 -14.86
C ALA A 59 -0.91 6.83 -15.77
N THR A 60 -0.24 5.71 -15.47
CA THR A 60 0.96 5.27 -16.19
C THR A 60 0.78 3.96 -16.96
N GLY A 61 -0.31 3.23 -16.75
CA GLY A 61 -0.55 1.89 -17.29
C GLY A 61 0.37 0.82 -16.70
N ARG A 62 1.18 1.17 -15.69
CA ARG A 62 2.17 0.25 -15.11
C ARG A 62 1.47 -0.81 -14.29
N LEU A 63 1.76 -2.08 -14.56
CA LEU A 63 1.39 -3.18 -13.67
C LEU A 63 2.29 -3.14 -12.44
N HIS A 64 1.72 -3.22 -11.25
CA HIS A 64 2.44 -3.40 -10.00
C HIS A 64 2.04 -4.76 -9.44
N GLY A 65 2.97 -5.48 -8.80
CA GLY A 65 2.76 -6.82 -8.28
C GLY A 65 3.67 -7.89 -8.92
N PRO A 66 3.57 -9.15 -8.47
CA PRO A 66 4.42 -10.27 -8.94
C PRO A 66 4.34 -10.56 -10.44
N GLY A 67 3.25 -10.15 -11.09
CA GLY A 67 3.08 -10.25 -12.55
C GLY A 67 3.77 -9.15 -13.36
N ASN A 68 4.38 -8.13 -12.73
CA ASN A 68 5.08 -7.08 -13.46
C ASN A 68 6.42 -7.61 -14.03
N PRO A 69 6.62 -7.65 -15.36
CA PRO A 69 7.88 -8.11 -15.96
C PRO A 69 9.10 -7.25 -15.59
N SER A 70 8.89 -6.03 -15.07
CA SER A 70 9.95 -5.12 -14.61
C SER A 70 10.42 -5.39 -13.17
N PHE A 71 9.73 -6.26 -12.43
CA PHE A 71 10.14 -6.72 -11.12
C PHE A 71 10.12 -8.25 -11.12
N PRO A 72 11.28 -8.93 -11.32
CA PRO A 72 11.36 -10.38 -11.23
C PRO A 72 11.33 -10.75 -9.74
N GLY A 73 10.17 -10.57 -9.10
CA GLY A 73 9.93 -10.94 -7.73
C GLY A 73 9.70 -12.44 -7.64
N GLY A 74 10.80 -13.17 -7.44
CA GLY A 74 10.83 -14.48 -6.78
C GLY A 74 9.94 -15.55 -7.39
N MET A 75 10.56 -16.42 -8.19
CA MET A 75 10.10 -17.78 -8.42
C MET A 75 9.80 -18.42 -7.05
N SER A 76 8.52 -18.59 -6.74
CA SER A 76 8.08 -19.39 -5.58
C SER A 76 8.17 -20.87 -5.97
N ASP A 77 9.03 -21.61 -5.26
CA ASP A 77 8.95 -23.07 -5.15
C ASP A 77 7.73 -23.49 -4.33
#